data_AF-A0A9Q8PMW1-F1
#
_entry.id   AF-A0A9Q8PMW1-F1
#
_cell.length_a   1.000
_cell.length_b   1.000
_cell.length_c   1.000
_cell.angle_alpha   90.00
_cell.angle_beta   90.00
_cell.angle_gamma   90.00
#
_symmetry.space_group_name_H-M   'P 1'
#
loop_
_entity.id
_entity.type
_entity.pdbx_description
1 polymer ?
#
loop_
_entity_poly.entity_id
_entity_poly.type
_entity_poly.pdbx_seq_one_letter_code
_entity_poly.pdbx_strand_id
1 'polypeptide(L)'
;MVQACVTERTLWIDAICINRADEVGKAHQIANTDEIFSKAVQVLVYHGLEDKLFKQGIFSLRNVWEVITSTGCEHYSDIDHFTHEELDDSMDLDALAAVFAKPWFSRGWTVQEFVLARKCICVLADNSAIDVEFIVRLANWTYDLNVAGERATIATALSQRPGVPNAQARLWLSASHRGGHNRRPIDALRCARDLSCYDVRDKIFGMFAILQSLVGFEKRQLHLVMPDYSKEPYHVIRDASRFVQETSASPIEILEWVSHGDEADIYDDAIPSCTKSTDHRDYIDLHVLEPSLSS
;
A
#
# COMPACT_ATOMS: atom_id res chain seq x y z
N MET A 1 45.19 -10.24 7.02
CA MET A 1 44.08 -9.71 7.85
C MET A 1 43.46 -8.55 7.09
N VAL A 2 42.31 -8.75 6.44
CA VAL A 2 41.55 -7.64 5.85
C VAL A 2 40.71 -7.08 6.99
N GLN A 3 41.09 -5.90 7.47
CA GLN A 3 40.31 -5.16 8.45
C GLN A 3 39.06 -4.68 7.70
N ALA A 4 37.93 -5.35 7.94
CA ALA A 4 36.65 -4.89 7.42
C ALA A 4 36.43 -3.47 7.96
N CYS A 5 36.45 -2.48 7.07
CA CYS A 5 36.14 -1.11 7.43
C CYS A 5 34.67 -1.08 7.83
N VAL A 6 34.39 -1.07 9.14
CA VAL A 6 33.03 -0.96 9.64
C VAL A 6 32.61 0.49 9.43
N THR A 7 31.94 0.76 8.32
CA THR A 7 31.29 2.05 8.11
C THR A 7 30.02 2.10 8.94
N GLU A 8 29.91 3.07 9.85
CA GLU A 8 28.66 3.31 10.57
C GLU A 8 27.54 3.66 9.60
N ARG A 9 26.35 3.06 9.81
CA ARG A 9 25.16 3.30 8.99
C ARG A 9 23.97 3.63 9.90
N THR A 10 23.33 4.76 9.64
CA THR A 10 22.07 5.13 10.29
C THR A 10 20.92 4.38 9.63
N LEU A 11 20.14 3.66 10.42
CA LEU A 11 18.93 2.96 9.99
C LEU A 11 17.74 3.45 10.82
N TRP A 12 16.64 3.73 10.14
CA TRP A 12 15.34 3.87 10.78
C TRP A 12 14.59 2.54 10.65
N ILE A 13 14.16 1.99 11.78
CA ILE A 13 13.40 0.74 11.83
C ILE A 13 12.19 1.03 12.71
N ASP A 14 10.99 1.09 12.13
CA ASP A 14 9.75 1.46 12.84
C ASP A 14 9.56 0.74 14.17
N ALA A 15 9.86 -0.57 14.20
CA ALA A 15 9.73 -1.39 15.40
C ALA A 15 10.67 -1.00 16.56
N ILE A 16 11.75 -0.26 16.27
CA ILE A 16 12.75 0.19 17.23
C ILE A 16 12.61 1.69 17.50
N CYS A 17 12.38 2.49 16.45
CA CYS A 17 12.38 3.94 16.51
C CYS A 17 11.06 4.54 16.99
N ILE A 18 9.93 3.85 16.78
CA ILE A 18 8.61 4.31 17.24
C ILE A 18 8.37 3.80 18.66
N ASN A 19 8.19 4.72 19.61
CA ASN A 19 7.85 4.34 20.97
C ASN A 19 6.38 3.93 21.06
N ARG A 20 6.12 2.63 20.97
CA ARG A 20 4.76 2.08 21.00
C ARG A 20 4.05 2.22 22.35
N ALA A 21 4.78 2.54 23.43
CA ALA A 21 4.19 2.71 24.76
C ALA A 21 3.61 4.11 25.00
N ASP A 22 3.88 5.07 24.11
CA ASP A 22 3.40 6.45 24.20
C ASP A 22 2.46 6.76 23.03
N GLU A 23 1.15 6.57 23.23
CA GLU A 23 0.16 6.79 22.16
C GLU A 23 0.12 8.24 21.66
N VAL A 24 0.41 9.22 22.52
CA VAL A 24 0.45 10.64 22.12
C VAL A 24 1.71 10.93 21.31
N GLY A 25 2.88 10.48 21.77
CA GLY A 25 4.13 10.63 21.04
C GLY A 25 4.16 9.85 19.72
N LYS A 26 3.52 8.68 19.68
CA LYS A 26 3.38 7.83 18.49
C LYS A 26 2.61 8.54 17.38
N ALA A 27 1.49 9.21 17.68
CA ALA A 27 0.74 9.97 16.68
C ALA A 27 1.61 11.06 16.03
N HIS A 28 2.41 11.77 16.84
CA HIS A 28 3.34 12.79 16.35
C HIS A 28 4.48 12.18 15.52
N GLN A 29 5.04 11.04 15.94
CA GLN A 29 6.08 10.33 15.19
C GLN A 29 5.56 9.82 13.83
N ILE A 30 4.35 9.26 13.82
CA ILE A 30 3.68 8.77 12.61
C ILE A 30 3.35 9.92 11.66
N ALA A 31 2.96 11.08 12.18
CA ALA A 31 2.72 12.26 11.35
C ALA A 31 3.98 12.76 10.60
N ASN A 32 5.18 12.36 11.05
CA ASN A 32 6.48 12.73 10.46
C ASN A 32 7.11 11.60 9.60
N THR A 33 6.39 10.51 9.32
CA THR A 33 6.91 9.41 8.47
C THR A 33 7.20 9.86 7.04
N ASP A 34 6.52 10.92 6.59
CA ASP A 34 6.75 11.55 5.30
C ASP A 34 8.18 12.06 5.17
N GLU A 35 8.68 12.78 6.17
CA GLU A 35 10.04 13.29 6.18
C GLU A 35 11.06 12.15 6.23
N ILE A 36 10.77 11.10 6.99
CA ILE A 36 11.69 9.95 7.14
C ILE A 36 11.86 9.25 5.80
N PHE A 37 10.77 8.86 5.13
CA PHE A 37 10.85 8.12 3.87
C PHE A 37 11.35 9.00 2.71
N SER A 38 10.92 10.26 2.63
CA SER A 38 11.36 11.19 1.58
C SER A 38 12.83 11.60 1.71
N LYS A 39 13.34 11.76 2.95
CA LYS A 39 14.74 12.10 3.23
C LYS A 39 15.63 10.86 3.38
N ALA A 40 15.09 9.64 3.37
CA ALA A 40 15.91 8.42 3.33
C ALA A 40 16.70 8.34 2.02
N VAL A 41 17.95 7.87 2.07
CA VAL A 41 18.73 7.58 0.86
C VAL A 41 18.10 6.42 0.08
N GLN A 42 17.60 5.43 0.80
CA GLN A 42 16.90 4.28 0.27
C GLN A 42 16.02 3.66 1.36
N VAL A 43 14.89 3.12 0.95
CA VAL A 43 14.02 2.27 1.78
C VAL A 43 14.33 0.81 1.48
N LEU A 44 14.54 0.04 2.54
CA LEU A 44 14.83 -1.39 2.47
C LEU A 44 13.58 -2.17 2.87
N VAL A 45 12.98 -2.85 1.90
CA VAL A 45 11.80 -3.68 2.11
C VAL A 45 12.23 -5.01 2.69
N TYR A 46 11.76 -5.29 3.90
CA TYR A 46 11.78 -6.62 4.49
C TYR A 46 10.46 -7.33 4.17
N HIS A 47 10.55 -8.42 3.42
CA HIS A 47 9.40 -9.17 2.91
C HIS A 47 9.05 -10.41 3.75
N GLY A 48 9.70 -10.60 4.91
CA GLY A 48 9.53 -11.79 5.75
C GLY A 48 10.50 -12.92 5.39
N LEU A 49 10.21 -14.13 5.88
CA LEU A 49 11.05 -15.31 5.62
C LEU A 49 11.02 -15.69 4.13
N GLU A 50 12.20 -16.07 3.64
CA GLU A 50 12.40 -16.56 2.28
C GLU A 50 12.18 -18.07 2.22
N ASP A 51 11.10 -18.47 1.57
CA ASP A 51 10.91 -19.85 1.15
C ASP A 51 11.48 -20.07 -0.27
N LYS A 52 11.52 -21.34 -0.69
CA LYS A 52 12.06 -21.73 -2.01
C LYS A 52 11.30 -21.05 -3.16
N LEU A 53 9.98 -20.98 -3.06
CA LEU A 53 9.11 -20.50 -4.13
C LEU A 53 9.25 -18.99 -4.31
N PHE A 54 9.38 -18.24 -3.21
CA PHE A 54 9.70 -16.82 -3.25
C PHE A 54 11.04 -16.55 -3.94
N LYS A 55 12.09 -17.31 -3.63
CA LYS A 55 13.41 -17.16 -4.30
C LYS A 55 13.32 -17.44 -5.80
N GLN A 56 12.55 -18.45 -6.19
CA GLN A 56 12.26 -18.74 -7.60
C GLN A 56 11.50 -17.58 -8.26
N GLY A 57 10.59 -16.92 -7.53
CA GLY A 57 9.85 -15.78 -8.04
C GLY A 57 10.75 -14.56 -8.27
N ILE A 58 11.71 -14.32 -7.38
CA ILE A 58 12.75 -13.30 -7.60
C ILE A 58 13.63 -13.63 -8.81
N PHE A 59 13.96 -14.91 -9.03
CA PHE A 59 14.67 -15.34 -10.22
C PHE A 59 13.83 -15.12 -11.49
N SER A 60 12.54 -15.47 -11.46
CA SER A 60 11.62 -15.21 -12.58
C SER A 60 11.49 -13.73 -12.89
N LEU A 61 11.37 -12.86 -11.88
CA LEU A 61 11.43 -11.39 -12.07
C LEU A 61 12.71 -10.96 -12.81
N ARG A 62 13.87 -11.51 -12.43
CA ARG A 62 15.14 -11.17 -13.11
C ARG A 62 15.13 -11.64 -14.57
N ASN A 63 14.62 -12.84 -14.86
CA ASN A 63 14.51 -13.33 -16.24
C ASN A 63 13.60 -12.44 -17.11
N VAL A 64 12.46 -12.01 -16.58
CA VAL A 64 11.56 -11.07 -17.29
C VAL A 64 12.31 -9.78 -17.61
N TRP A 65 13.06 -9.23 -16.64
CA TRP A 65 13.86 -8.02 -16.86
C TRP A 65 14.98 -8.22 -17.89
N GLU A 66 15.62 -9.39 -17.91
CA GLU A 66 16.63 -9.74 -18.92
C GLU A 66 16.02 -9.79 -20.34
N VAL A 67 14.82 -10.35 -20.50
CA VAL A 67 14.10 -10.34 -21.78
C VAL A 67 13.79 -8.90 -22.20
N ILE A 68 13.24 -8.09 -21.30
CA ILE A 68 12.91 -6.68 -21.60
C ILE A 68 14.17 -5.90 -22.01
N THR A 69 15.26 -6.02 -21.26
CA THR A 69 16.50 -5.28 -21.58
C THR A 69 17.20 -5.79 -22.84
N SER A 70 16.99 -7.05 -23.23
CA SER A 70 17.55 -7.61 -24.47
C SER A 70 17.01 -6.92 -25.74
N THR A 71 15.87 -6.24 -25.66
CA THR A 71 15.27 -5.47 -26.77
C THR A 71 15.74 -4.00 -26.81
N GLY A 72 16.61 -3.60 -25.88
CA GLY A 72 17.12 -2.22 -25.77
C GLY A 72 16.30 -1.31 -24.85
N CYS A 73 15.31 -1.85 -24.14
CA CYS A 73 14.58 -1.12 -23.10
C CYS A 73 15.47 -0.85 -21.88
N GLU A 74 15.33 0.33 -21.29
CA GLU A 74 16.16 0.80 -20.17
C GLU A 74 15.34 1.18 -18.92
N HIS A 75 14.01 1.27 -19.06
CA HIS A 75 13.12 1.71 -18.00
C HIS A 75 12.12 0.61 -17.61
N TYR A 76 11.81 0.50 -16.32
CA TYR A 76 10.83 -0.49 -15.86
C TYR A 76 9.42 -0.25 -16.43
N SER A 77 9.08 0.97 -16.84
CA SER A 77 7.82 1.29 -17.54
C SER A 77 7.74 0.67 -18.93
N ASP A 78 8.86 0.27 -19.53
CA ASP A 78 8.88 -0.26 -20.89
C ASP A 78 8.15 -1.60 -20.99
N ILE A 79 7.90 -2.28 -19.85
CA ILE A 79 7.06 -3.48 -19.79
C ILE A 79 5.66 -3.26 -20.38
N ASP A 80 5.15 -2.04 -20.33
CA ASP A 80 3.83 -1.66 -20.88
C ASP A 80 3.78 -1.85 -22.41
N HIS A 81 4.92 -2.06 -23.08
CA HIS A 81 5.03 -2.31 -24.52
C HIS A 81 5.08 -3.80 -24.90
N PHE A 82 5.18 -4.71 -23.91
CA PHE A 82 5.31 -6.14 -24.17
C PHE A 82 3.96 -6.84 -24.09
N THR A 83 3.75 -7.80 -25.00
CA THR A 83 2.60 -8.71 -24.92
C THR A 83 2.89 -9.85 -23.96
N HIS A 84 1.83 -10.53 -23.52
CA HIS A 84 2.00 -11.66 -22.61
C HIS A 84 2.74 -12.82 -23.26
N GLU A 85 2.58 -13.03 -24.58
CA GLU A 85 3.28 -14.08 -25.33
C GLU A 85 4.80 -13.83 -25.41
N GLU A 86 5.24 -12.56 -25.43
CA GLU A 86 6.66 -12.22 -25.45
C GLU A 86 7.37 -12.52 -24.12
N LEU A 87 6.61 -12.57 -23.02
CA LEU A 87 7.15 -12.75 -21.67
C LEU A 87 6.82 -14.11 -21.05
N ASP A 88 5.82 -14.86 -21.54
CA ASP A 88 5.29 -16.07 -20.89
C ASP A 88 6.38 -17.11 -20.56
N ASP A 89 7.29 -17.39 -21.51
CA ASP A 89 8.39 -18.35 -21.34
C ASP A 89 9.43 -17.95 -20.29
N SER A 90 9.48 -16.66 -19.91
CA SER A 90 10.39 -16.14 -18.88
C SER A 90 9.81 -16.22 -17.46
N MET A 91 8.54 -16.63 -17.34
CA MET A 91 7.75 -16.50 -16.12
C MET A 91 7.46 -17.84 -15.45
N ASP A 92 7.75 -17.92 -14.15
CA ASP A 92 7.26 -19.00 -13.28
C ASP A 92 6.07 -18.45 -12.48
N LEU A 93 4.85 -18.77 -12.94
CA LEU A 93 3.62 -18.19 -12.41
C LEU A 93 3.39 -18.54 -10.93
N ASP A 94 3.69 -19.78 -10.53
CA ASP A 94 3.55 -20.20 -9.13
C ASP A 94 4.57 -19.47 -8.24
N ALA A 95 5.78 -19.25 -8.77
CA ALA A 95 6.82 -18.53 -8.05
C ALA A 95 6.52 -17.02 -7.94
N LEU A 96 6.03 -16.39 -9.00
CA LEU A 96 5.57 -15.00 -8.98
C LEU A 96 4.38 -14.80 -8.04
N ALA A 97 3.45 -15.76 -8.01
CA ALA A 97 2.35 -15.76 -7.06
C ALA A 97 2.84 -15.70 -5.60
N ALA A 98 3.95 -16.39 -5.27
CA ALA A 98 4.54 -16.33 -3.93
C ALA A 98 5.16 -14.96 -3.60
N VAL A 99 5.69 -14.25 -4.60
CA VAL A 99 6.17 -12.86 -4.42
C VAL A 99 5.00 -11.92 -4.17
N PHE A 100 3.98 -11.94 -5.04
CA PHE A 100 2.81 -11.06 -4.92
C PHE A 100 1.91 -11.39 -3.72
N ALA A 101 2.09 -12.56 -3.10
CA ALA A 101 1.43 -12.94 -1.86
C ALA A 101 2.17 -12.45 -0.60
N LYS A 102 3.39 -11.88 -0.70
CA LYS A 102 4.10 -11.40 0.49
C LYS A 102 3.31 -10.25 1.14
N PRO A 103 3.14 -10.25 2.49
CA PRO A 103 2.30 -9.28 3.19
C PRO A 103 2.65 -7.82 2.94
N TRP A 104 3.90 -7.53 2.59
CA TRP A 104 4.34 -6.17 2.28
C TRP A 104 3.50 -5.56 1.14
N PHE A 105 3.15 -6.33 0.10
CA PHE A 105 2.44 -5.77 -1.06
C PHE A 105 0.98 -5.39 -0.77
N SER A 106 0.36 -5.94 0.27
CA SER A 106 -1.02 -5.60 0.66
C SER A 106 -1.13 -4.66 1.87
N ARG A 107 -0.07 -4.48 2.65
CA ARG A 107 -0.13 -3.72 3.91
C ARG A 107 -0.23 -2.21 3.68
N GLY A 108 -1.18 -1.54 4.34
CA GLY A 108 -1.48 -0.11 4.16
C GLY A 108 -0.28 0.83 4.28
N TRP A 109 0.45 0.73 5.40
CA TRP A 109 1.60 1.60 5.69
C TRP A 109 2.74 1.52 4.67
N THR A 110 2.90 0.38 4.00
CA THR A 110 3.97 0.19 3.00
C THR A 110 3.74 1.01 1.73
N VAL A 111 2.55 1.60 1.56
CA VAL A 111 2.32 2.55 0.47
C VAL A 111 3.19 3.78 0.65
N GLN A 112 3.33 4.31 1.88
CA GLN A 112 4.26 5.42 2.13
C GLN A 112 5.71 5.02 1.89
N GLU A 113 6.10 3.81 2.32
CA GLU A 113 7.44 3.25 2.10
C GLU A 113 7.82 3.20 0.61
N PHE A 114 6.84 3.03 -0.28
CA PHE A 114 7.06 2.99 -1.73
C PHE A 114 6.94 4.38 -2.38
N VAL A 115 5.83 5.08 -2.12
CA VAL A 115 5.45 6.31 -2.80
C VAL A 115 6.40 7.46 -2.47
N LEU A 116 6.85 7.55 -1.22
CA LEU A 116 7.68 8.64 -0.73
C LEU A 116 9.18 8.35 -0.88
N ALA A 117 9.56 7.10 -1.13
CA ALA A 117 10.95 6.72 -1.22
C ALA A 117 11.62 7.28 -2.48
N ARG A 118 12.86 7.76 -2.31
CA ARG A 118 13.76 8.08 -3.43
C ARG A 118 14.23 6.83 -4.17
N LYS A 119 14.40 5.73 -3.44
CA LYS A 119 14.72 4.39 -3.94
C LYS A 119 14.16 3.36 -2.98
N CYS A 120 13.44 2.36 -3.49
CA CYS A 120 12.80 1.32 -2.69
C CYS A 120 13.27 -0.06 -3.21
N ILE A 121 14.01 -0.80 -2.39
CA ILE A 121 14.58 -2.10 -2.79
C ILE A 121 14.13 -3.21 -1.86
N CYS A 122 13.83 -4.36 -2.44
CA CYS A 122 13.58 -5.61 -1.73
C CYS A 122 14.93 -6.29 -1.50
N VAL A 123 15.34 -6.41 -0.23
CA VAL A 123 16.64 -6.99 0.15
C VAL A 123 16.47 -8.47 0.46
N LEU A 124 17.36 -9.30 -0.09
CA LEU A 124 17.36 -10.74 0.11
C LEU A 124 18.44 -11.19 1.11
N ALA A 125 18.31 -12.41 1.63
CA ALA A 125 19.20 -13.01 2.62
C ALA A 125 20.62 -13.25 2.09
N ASP A 126 20.80 -13.34 0.77
CA ASP A 126 22.12 -13.44 0.12
C ASP A 126 22.79 -12.07 -0.13
N ASN A 127 22.23 -11.00 0.44
CA ASN A 127 22.62 -9.60 0.23
C ASN A 127 22.41 -9.08 -1.20
N SER A 128 21.76 -9.86 -2.08
CA SER A 128 21.27 -9.32 -3.34
C SER A 128 19.99 -8.52 -3.10
N ALA A 129 19.58 -7.74 -4.11
CA ALA A 129 18.37 -6.95 -4.04
C ALA A 129 17.68 -6.90 -5.40
N ILE A 130 16.43 -6.48 -5.40
CA ILE A 130 15.66 -6.14 -6.59
C ILE A 130 14.89 -4.84 -6.35
N ASP A 131 14.76 -4.02 -7.38
CA ASP A 131 14.00 -2.78 -7.28
C ASP A 131 12.51 -3.08 -7.16
N VAL A 132 11.87 -2.51 -6.15
CA VAL A 132 10.45 -2.75 -5.88
C VAL A 132 9.58 -2.14 -6.97
N GLU A 133 10.04 -1.08 -7.65
CA GLU A 133 9.31 -0.48 -8.77
C GLU A 133 9.06 -1.49 -9.88
N PHE A 134 10.04 -2.33 -10.20
CA PHE A 134 9.87 -3.38 -11.22
C PHE A 134 8.85 -4.44 -10.78
N ILE A 135 8.88 -4.88 -9.52
CA ILE A 135 7.91 -5.86 -9.00
C ILE A 135 6.48 -5.31 -9.10
N VAL A 136 6.30 -4.05 -8.70
CA VAL A 136 4.99 -3.37 -8.74
C VAL A 136 4.54 -3.16 -10.19
N ARG A 137 5.43 -2.81 -11.12
CA ARG A 137 5.07 -2.65 -12.54
C ARG A 137 4.69 -3.96 -13.20
N LEU A 138 5.41 -5.05 -12.93
CA LEU A 138 5.02 -6.38 -13.40
C LEU A 138 3.64 -6.76 -12.86
N ALA A 139 3.40 -6.56 -11.57
CA ALA A 139 2.10 -6.83 -10.96
C ALA A 139 0.98 -5.98 -11.62
N ASN A 140 1.22 -4.70 -11.89
CA ASN A 140 0.26 -3.83 -12.59
C ASN A 140 0.01 -4.29 -14.02
N TRP A 141 1.06 -4.63 -14.78
CA TRP A 141 0.92 -5.14 -16.14
C TRP A 141 0.05 -6.41 -16.17
N THR A 142 0.23 -7.35 -15.23
CA THR A 142 -0.65 -8.53 -15.14
C THR A 142 -2.10 -8.20 -14.78
N TYR A 143 -2.31 -7.14 -13.99
CA TYR A 143 -3.65 -6.64 -13.67
C TYR A 143 -4.32 -6.03 -14.91
N ASP A 144 -3.59 -5.22 -15.68
CA ASP A 144 -4.12 -4.55 -16.87
C ASP A 144 -4.50 -5.56 -17.96
N LEU A 145 -3.73 -6.65 -18.14
CA LEU A 145 -4.10 -7.78 -19.00
C LEU A 145 -5.45 -8.41 -18.58
N ASN A 146 -5.64 -8.61 -17.27
CA ASN A 146 -6.87 -9.19 -16.74
C ASN A 146 -8.08 -8.26 -16.98
N VAL A 147 -7.90 -6.95 -16.79
CA VAL A 147 -8.95 -5.93 -17.01
C VAL A 147 -9.29 -5.78 -18.49
N ALA A 148 -8.30 -5.87 -19.39
CA ALA A 148 -8.51 -5.86 -20.83
C ALA A 148 -9.26 -7.10 -21.35
N GLY A 149 -9.46 -8.12 -20.50
CA GLY A 149 -10.11 -9.37 -20.87
C GLY A 149 -9.24 -10.25 -21.76
N GLU A 150 -7.93 -10.02 -21.76
CA GLU A 150 -6.99 -10.89 -22.45
C GLU A 150 -7.00 -12.27 -21.80
N ARG A 151 -7.10 -13.33 -22.60
CA ARG A 151 -7.07 -14.72 -22.11
C ARG A 151 -5.65 -15.18 -21.79
N ALA A 152 -4.90 -14.34 -21.10
CA ALA A 152 -3.55 -14.63 -20.66
C ALA A 152 -3.59 -15.50 -19.39
N THR A 153 -2.96 -16.67 -19.44
CA THR A 153 -2.85 -17.60 -18.29
C THR A 153 -2.30 -16.88 -17.07
N ILE A 154 -1.29 -16.03 -17.28
CA ILE A 154 -0.66 -15.21 -16.25
C ILE A 154 -1.64 -14.29 -15.53
N ALA A 155 -2.46 -13.54 -16.28
CA ALA A 155 -3.41 -12.58 -15.73
C ALA A 155 -4.41 -13.29 -14.82
N THR A 156 -4.91 -14.44 -15.26
CA THR A 156 -5.83 -15.27 -14.48
C THR A 156 -5.16 -15.82 -13.22
N ALA A 157 -3.95 -16.39 -13.35
CA ALA A 157 -3.24 -17.03 -12.25
C ALA A 157 -2.84 -16.06 -11.12
N LEU A 158 -2.56 -14.80 -11.46
CA LEU A 158 -2.03 -13.82 -10.53
C LEU A 158 -3.07 -12.80 -10.04
N SER A 159 -4.20 -12.62 -10.73
CA SER A 159 -5.24 -11.61 -10.41
C SER A 159 -5.69 -11.59 -8.94
N GLN A 160 -5.76 -12.75 -8.28
CA GLN A 160 -6.25 -12.86 -6.90
C GLN A 160 -5.15 -12.66 -5.85
N ARG A 161 -3.89 -12.47 -6.26
CA ARG A 161 -2.78 -12.27 -5.34
C ARG A 161 -2.82 -10.83 -4.83
N PRO A 162 -2.82 -10.57 -3.52
CA PRO A 162 -3.03 -9.22 -2.97
C PRO A 162 -2.11 -8.14 -3.52
N GLY A 163 -0.88 -8.48 -3.93
CA GLY A 163 0.04 -7.52 -4.54
C GLY A 163 -0.36 -7.03 -5.93
N VAL A 164 -1.18 -7.77 -6.68
CA VAL A 164 -1.61 -7.44 -8.04
C VAL A 164 -2.65 -6.31 -8.08
N PRO A 165 -3.83 -6.41 -7.45
CA PRO A 165 -4.80 -5.32 -7.49
C PRO A 165 -4.29 -4.04 -6.80
N ASN A 166 -3.36 -4.17 -5.84
CA ASN A 166 -2.75 -3.03 -5.15
C ASN A 166 -1.64 -2.34 -5.95
N ALA A 167 -1.15 -2.94 -7.03
CA ALA A 167 -0.04 -2.40 -7.80
C ALA A 167 -0.41 -1.09 -8.53
N GLN A 168 -1.59 -1.05 -9.15
CA GLN A 168 -2.10 0.12 -9.85
C GLN A 168 -2.21 1.33 -8.93
N ALA A 169 -2.78 1.12 -7.74
CA ALA A 169 -2.87 2.13 -6.69
C ALA A 169 -1.49 2.71 -6.33
N ARG A 170 -0.47 1.86 -6.14
CA ARG A 170 0.89 2.29 -5.79
C ARG A 170 1.56 3.10 -6.91
N LEU A 171 1.45 2.65 -8.17
CA LEU A 171 2.01 3.38 -9.31
C LEU A 171 1.31 4.72 -9.51
N TRP A 172 -0.02 4.73 -9.40
CA TRP A 172 -0.80 5.96 -9.45
C TRP A 172 -0.34 6.92 -8.36
N LEU A 173 -0.33 6.52 -7.08
CA LEU A 173 0.10 7.37 -5.97
C LEU A 173 1.56 7.86 -6.12
N SER A 174 2.47 7.01 -6.59
CA SER A 174 3.87 7.39 -6.85
C SER A 174 3.97 8.46 -7.94
N ALA A 175 3.27 8.27 -9.06
CA ALA A 175 3.19 9.29 -10.09
C ALA A 175 2.50 10.58 -9.60
N SER A 176 1.51 10.47 -8.68
CA SER A 176 0.81 11.60 -8.07
C SER A 176 1.76 12.47 -7.29
N HIS A 177 2.57 11.81 -6.47
CA HIS A 177 3.51 12.46 -5.59
C HIS A 177 4.65 13.15 -6.38
N ARG A 178 5.11 12.53 -7.49
CA ARG A 178 6.25 13.03 -8.28
C ARG A 178 5.89 14.10 -9.34
N GLY A 179 4.68 14.10 -9.88
CA GLY A 179 4.32 14.88 -11.09
C GLY A 179 3.05 15.72 -10.95
N GLY A 180 2.76 16.21 -9.75
CA GLY A 180 1.46 16.73 -9.33
C GLY A 180 0.76 17.65 -10.34
N HIS A 181 -0.23 17.12 -11.06
CA HIS A 181 -1.38 17.86 -11.58
C HIS A 181 -2.62 16.95 -11.69
N ASN A 182 -3.78 17.51 -11.29
CA ASN A 182 -5.15 16.99 -11.37
C ASN A 182 -5.44 15.68 -10.62
N ARG A 183 -5.15 15.62 -9.32
CA ARG A 183 -5.40 14.43 -8.50
C ARG A 183 -6.09 14.79 -7.20
N ARG A 184 -7.21 14.10 -6.92
CA ARG A 184 -8.10 14.44 -5.81
C ARG A 184 -7.71 13.63 -4.57
N PRO A 185 -7.80 14.20 -3.36
CA PRO A 185 -7.53 13.47 -2.12
C PRO A 185 -8.37 12.18 -1.97
N ILE A 186 -9.58 12.19 -2.52
CA ILE A 186 -10.48 11.03 -2.56
C ILE A 186 -9.84 9.84 -3.27
N ASP A 187 -9.06 10.03 -4.34
CA ASP A 187 -8.46 8.93 -5.09
C ASP A 187 -7.37 8.20 -4.26
N ALA A 188 -6.69 8.89 -3.35
CA ALA A 188 -5.74 8.27 -2.42
C ALA A 188 -6.42 7.44 -1.32
N LEU A 189 -7.55 7.90 -0.81
CA LEU A 189 -8.37 7.10 0.12
C LEU A 189 -8.96 5.85 -0.57
N ARG A 190 -9.08 5.89 -1.91
CA ARG A 190 -9.69 4.84 -2.76
C ARG A 190 -8.73 3.66 -2.81
N CYS A 191 -7.47 4.00 -3.05
CA CYS A 191 -6.33 3.10 -2.98
C CYS A 191 -6.20 2.40 -1.62
N ALA A 192 -6.54 3.07 -0.52
CA ALA A 192 -6.36 2.51 0.82
C ALA A 192 -7.43 1.50 1.24
N ARG A 193 -8.55 1.43 0.52
CA ARG A 193 -9.71 0.61 0.88
C ARG A 193 -9.36 -0.88 0.99
N ASP A 194 -8.64 -1.38 -0.01
CA ASP A 194 -8.35 -2.81 -0.18
C ASP A 194 -7.00 -3.21 0.43
N LEU A 195 -6.33 -2.26 1.10
CA LEU A 195 -5.10 -2.52 1.82
C LEU A 195 -5.39 -3.15 3.19
N SER A 196 -4.54 -4.10 3.58
CA SER A 196 -4.57 -4.76 4.87
C SER A 196 -4.01 -3.83 5.95
N CYS A 197 -4.80 -3.62 6.99
CA CYS A 197 -4.43 -2.87 8.19
C CYS A 197 -4.88 -3.64 9.43
N TYR A 198 -4.09 -3.63 10.50
CA TYR A 198 -4.52 -4.20 11.78
C TYR A 198 -5.54 -3.29 12.48
N ASP A 199 -5.31 -1.98 12.42
CA ASP A 199 -6.24 -0.97 12.87
C ASP A 199 -6.93 -0.33 11.66
N VAL A 200 -8.25 -0.31 11.65
CA VAL A 200 -9.01 0.21 10.52
C VAL A 200 -8.75 1.70 10.25
N ARG A 201 -8.38 2.47 11.29
CA ARG A 201 -8.02 3.90 11.18
C ARG A 201 -6.77 4.10 10.30
N ASP A 202 -5.90 3.10 10.23
CA ASP A 202 -4.68 3.15 9.41
C ASP A 202 -4.97 3.17 7.91
N LYS A 203 -6.19 2.82 7.46
CA LYS A 203 -6.59 3.06 6.06
C LYS A 203 -6.58 4.56 5.72
N ILE A 204 -6.83 5.43 6.70
CA ILE A 204 -6.78 6.89 6.53
C ILE A 204 -5.41 7.42 6.96
N PHE A 205 -4.94 7.06 8.16
CA PHE A 205 -3.65 7.56 8.68
C PHE A 205 -2.47 7.13 7.81
N GLY A 206 -2.52 5.92 7.24
CA GLY A 206 -1.54 5.42 6.29
C GLY A 206 -1.45 6.22 4.99
N MET A 207 -2.45 7.05 4.67
CA MET A 207 -2.42 7.94 3.50
C MET A 207 -2.05 9.38 3.87
N PHE A 208 -1.91 9.73 5.14
CA PHE A 208 -1.76 11.12 5.60
C PHE A 208 -0.67 11.90 4.87
N ALA A 209 0.54 11.34 4.77
CA ALA A 209 1.66 11.94 4.06
C ALA A 209 1.34 12.26 2.59
N ILE A 210 0.63 11.34 1.93
CA ILE A 210 0.25 11.48 0.53
C ILE A 210 -0.86 12.55 0.40
N LEU A 211 -1.87 12.50 1.26
CA LEU A 211 -2.93 13.53 1.31
C LEU A 211 -2.35 14.92 1.55
N GLN A 212 -1.37 15.05 2.45
CA GLN A 212 -0.64 16.30 2.69
C GLN A 212 0.05 16.81 1.42
N SER A 213 0.66 15.93 0.64
CA SER A 213 1.29 16.31 -0.63
C SER A 213 0.27 16.73 -1.71
N LEU A 214 -0.93 16.15 -1.71
CA LEU A 214 -1.98 16.41 -2.69
C LEU A 214 -2.71 17.74 -2.47
N VAL A 215 -2.96 18.15 -1.22
CA VAL A 215 -3.74 19.37 -0.93
C VAL A 215 -2.89 20.66 -0.95
N GLY A 216 -1.57 20.56 -1.05
CA GLY A 216 -0.68 21.71 -1.24
C GLY A 216 -0.89 22.84 -0.20
N PHE A 217 -1.42 23.99 -0.65
CA PHE A 217 -1.67 25.19 0.17
C PHE A 217 -2.98 25.14 1.00
N GLU A 218 -3.87 24.18 0.74
CA GLU A 218 -5.12 23.96 1.50
C GLU A 218 -4.87 23.13 2.78
N LYS A 219 -3.76 23.41 3.47
CA LYS A 219 -3.37 22.67 4.69
C LYS A 219 -4.33 22.84 5.86
N ARG A 220 -5.26 23.79 5.80
CA ARG A 220 -6.16 24.11 6.94
C ARG A 220 -7.00 22.91 7.32
N GLN A 221 -7.34 22.03 6.38
CA GLN A 221 -8.19 20.86 6.59
C GLN A 221 -7.39 19.60 7.00
N LEU A 222 -6.05 19.61 6.94
CA LEU A 222 -5.24 18.42 7.26
C LEU A 222 -5.40 17.94 8.71
N HIS A 223 -5.83 18.81 9.63
CA HIS A 223 -6.13 18.42 11.01
C HIS A 223 -7.25 17.37 11.11
N LEU A 224 -8.11 17.25 10.10
CA LEU A 224 -9.19 16.27 10.05
C LEU A 224 -8.69 14.84 9.79
N VAL A 225 -7.58 14.69 9.05
CA VAL A 225 -7.01 13.39 8.66
C VAL A 225 -5.68 13.09 9.36
N MET A 226 -5.28 13.95 10.30
CA MET A 226 -4.07 13.73 11.11
C MET A 226 -4.23 12.47 11.97
N PRO A 227 -3.17 11.64 12.10
CA PRO A 227 -3.19 10.49 12.99
C PRO A 227 -3.58 10.87 14.43
N ASP A 228 -4.66 10.27 14.91
CA ASP A 228 -5.16 10.45 16.27
C ASP A 228 -5.84 9.15 16.75
N TYR A 229 -5.06 8.33 17.47
CA TYR A 229 -5.52 7.04 17.99
C TYR A 229 -6.42 7.18 19.23
N SER A 230 -6.66 8.40 19.73
CA SER A 230 -7.65 8.65 20.78
C SER A 230 -9.08 8.68 20.23
N LYS A 231 -9.25 8.85 18.92
CA LYS A 231 -10.55 8.82 18.24
C LYS A 231 -11.00 7.40 17.96
N GLU A 232 -12.28 7.14 18.24
CA GLU A 232 -12.98 5.97 17.73
C GLU A 232 -12.93 5.92 16.19
N PRO A 233 -12.86 4.72 15.58
CA PRO A 233 -12.79 4.54 14.13
C PRO A 233 -13.81 5.35 13.33
N TYR A 234 -15.06 5.35 13.80
CA TYR A 234 -16.16 6.07 13.18
C TYR A 234 -15.88 7.59 13.07
N HIS A 235 -15.30 8.21 14.11
CA HIS A 235 -14.92 9.63 14.08
C HIS A 235 -13.82 9.92 13.07
N VAL A 236 -12.86 9.01 12.91
CA VAL A 236 -11.78 9.15 11.91
C VAL A 236 -12.35 9.11 10.50
N ILE A 237 -13.28 8.19 10.22
CA ILE A 237 -13.94 8.08 8.91
C ILE A 237 -14.78 9.33 8.64
N ARG A 238 -15.57 9.80 9.61
CA ARG A 238 -16.36 11.04 9.49
C ARG A 238 -15.47 12.24 9.16
N ASP A 239 -14.35 12.39 9.87
CA ASP A 239 -13.44 13.52 9.66
C ASP A 239 -12.74 13.43 8.30
N ALA A 240 -12.36 12.23 7.85
CA ALA A 240 -11.85 12.00 6.49
C ALA A 240 -12.89 12.33 5.42
N SER A 241 -14.17 12.01 5.66
CA SER A 241 -15.26 12.36 4.76
C SER A 241 -15.43 13.87 4.63
N ARG A 242 -15.38 14.56 5.76
CA ARG A 242 -15.42 16.02 5.80
C ARG A 242 -14.22 16.64 5.10
N PHE A 243 -13.02 16.09 5.31
CA PHE A 243 -11.80 16.53 4.63
C PHE A 243 -11.95 16.49 3.11
N VAL A 244 -12.49 15.40 2.55
CA VAL A 244 -12.75 15.28 1.11
C VAL A 244 -13.78 16.31 0.64
N GLN A 245 -14.87 16.51 1.38
CA GLN A 245 -15.88 17.51 1.02
C GLN A 245 -15.33 18.93 1.00
N GLU A 246 -14.43 19.25 1.93
CA GLU A 246 -13.84 20.59 2.06
C GLU A 246 -12.65 20.84 1.13
N THR A 247 -12.08 19.80 0.51
CA THR A 247 -10.91 19.89 -0.41
C THR A 247 -11.23 19.50 -1.85
N SER A 248 -12.42 18.94 -2.11
CA SER A 248 -12.85 18.56 -3.45
C SER A 248 -13.66 19.69 -4.10
N ALA A 249 -13.42 19.91 -5.40
CA ALA A 249 -14.28 20.76 -6.23
C ALA A 249 -15.70 20.18 -6.40
N SER A 250 -15.88 18.88 -6.16
CA SER A 250 -17.17 18.17 -6.20
C SER A 250 -17.39 17.41 -4.88
N PRO A 251 -18.06 18.02 -3.88
CA PRO A 251 -18.23 17.42 -2.56
C PRO A 251 -19.12 16.17 -2.53
N ILE A 252 -19.91 15.95 -3.59
CA ILE A 252 -20.88 14.84 -3.70
C ILE A 252 -20.17 13.52 -4.07
N GLU A 253 -18.93 13.58 -4.60
CA GLU A 253 -18.18 12.38 -5.01
C GLU A 253 -17.97 11.38 -3.88
N ILE A 254 -17.99 11.83 -2.62
CA ILE A 254 -17.92 10.93 -1.48
C ILE A 254 -19.16 10.03 -1.35
N LEU A 255 -20.30 10.43 -1.91
CA LEU A 255 -21.51 9.63 -1.90
C LEU A 255 -21.44 8.44 -2.87
N GLU A 256 -20.61 8.52 -3.91
CA GLU A 256 -20.26 7.34 -4.74
C GLU A 256 -19.58 6.23 -3.91
N TRP A 257 -19.18 6.58 -2.68
CA TRP A 257 -18.51 5.71 -1.75
C TRP A 257 -19.36 5.36 -0.54
N VAL A 258 -20.66 5.55 -0.56
CA VAL A 258 -21.51 4.94 0.47
C VAL A 258 -21.76 3.49 0.07
N SER A 259 -21.46 2.55 0.96
CA SER A 259 -21.76 1.12 0.80
C SER A 259 -22.15 0.62 2.18
N HIS A 260 -23.37 0.12 2.31
CA HIS A 260 -23.83 -0.53 3.52
C HIS A 260 -23.48 -2.01 3.42
N GLY A 261 -22.96 -2.60 4.51
CA GLY A 261 -22.67 -4.03 4.57
C GLY A 261 -23.94 -4.85 4.75
N ASP A 262 -24.93 -4.28 5.43
CA ASP A 262 -26.30 -4.80 5.62
C ASP A 262 -27.32 -3.63 5.70
N GLU A 263 -28.62 -3.87 5.45
CA GLU A 263 -29.70 -2.88 5.61
C GLU A 263 -29.80 -2.38 7.07
N ALA A 264 -29.35 -3.17 8.05
CA ALA A 264 -29.29 -2.78 9.45
C ALA A 264 -28.31 -1.61 9.71
N ASP A 265 -27.24 -1.48 8.93
CA ASP A 265 -26.24 -0.40 9.05
C ASP A 265 -26.84 0.99 8.75
N ILE A 266 -27.98 1.03 8.04
CA ILE A 266 -28.68 2.27 7.68
C ILE A 266 -29.40 2.87 8.89
N TYR A 267 -29.70 2.06 9.91
CA TYR A 267 -30.51 2.42 11.07
C TYR A 267 -29.70 2.49 12.37
N ASP A 268 -28.38 2.33 12.31
CA ASP A 268 -27.51 2.50 13.48
C ASP A 268 -27.29 4.00 13.76
N ASP A 269 -27.92 4.53 14.81
CA ASP A 269 -27.80 5.93 15.21
C ASP A 269 -26.35 6.35 15.58
N ALA A 270 -25.45 5.39 15.79
CA ALA A 270 -24.01 5.65 16.01
C ALA A 270 -23.22 5.79 14.70
N ILE A 271 -23.80 5.40 13.57
CA ILE A 271 -23.19 5.40 12.23
C ILE A 271 -24.11 6.21 11.30
N PRO A 272 -23.82 7.50 10.99
CA PRO A 272 -24.54 8.22 9.96
C PRO A 272 -24.54 7.41 8.68
N SER A 273 -25.68 7.44 7.99
CA SER A 273 -25.92 6.75 6.72
C SER A 273 -24.92 7.06 5.61
N CYS A 274 -24.01 8.02 5.78
CA CYS A 274 -22.89 8.30 4.88
C CYS A 274 -21.58 7.57 5.24
N THR A 275 -21.59 6.73 6.27
CA THR A 275 -20.39 6.07 6.81
C THR A 275 -20.41 4.59 6.51
N LYS A 276 -19.32 4.11 5.91
CA LYS A 276 -19.21 2.72 5.45
C LYS A 276 -18.90 1.76 6.59
N SER A 277 -19.52 0.58 6.53
CA SER A 277 -18.97 -0.66 7.09
C SER A 277 -17.59 -0.90 6.47
N THR A 278 -16.60 -1.12 7.33
CA THR A 278 -15.21 -1.37 6.92
C THR A 278 -14.94 -2.81 6.54
N ASP A 279 -15.98 -3.67 6.49
CA ASP A 279 -15.81 -5.10 6.28
C ASP A 279 -16.81 -5.79 5.36
N HIS A 280 -16.25 -6.51 4.39
CA HIS A 280 -16.81 -7.78 3.95
C HIS A 280 -15.85 -8.95 4.24
N ARG A 281 -14.76 -8.78 5.02
CA ARG A 281 -13.84 -9.90 5.32
C ARG A 281 -13.24 -10.00 6.73
N ASP A 282 -13.30 -8.97 7.58
CA ASP A 282 -12.73 -9.00 8.93
C ASP A 282 -13.80 -8.80 10.03
N TYR A 283 -14.91 -9.54 9.99
CA TYR A 283 -15.61 -9.90 11.23
C TYR A 283 -14.71 -10.90 11.99
N ILE A 284 -13.71 -10.40 12.72
CA ILE A 284 -13.18 -11.11 13.87
C ILE A 284 -14.22 -10.92 14.98
N ASP A 285 -14.92 -12.00 15.31
CA ASP A 285 -15.81 -12.15 16.45
C ASP A 285 -15.27 -11.42 17.69
N LEU A 286 -15.90 -10.31 18.07
CA LEU A 286 -15.74 -9.67 19.39
C LEU A 286 -16.69 -10.26 20.45
N HIS A 287 -17.21 -11.47 20.25
CA HIS A 287 -18.08 -12.17 21.19
C HIS A 287 -17.44 -13.35 21.94
N VAL A 288 -16.12 -13.35 22.11
CA VAL A 288 -15.47 -14.25 23.07
C VAL A 288 -14.52 -13.45 23.93
N LEU A 289 -15.02 -12.89 25.04
CA LEU A 289 -14.34 -12.69 26.32
C LEU A 289 -15.29 -11.96 27.29
N GLU A 290 -16.30 -12.68 27.81
CA GLU A 290 -16.82 -12.36 29.15
C GLU A 290 -16.51 -13.55 30.08
N PRO A 291 -15.95 -13.29 31.28
CA PRO A 291 -15.70 -14.34 32.27
C PRO A 291 -17.02 -14.76 32.90
N SER A 292 -17.24 -16.07 32.95
CA SER A 292 -18.28 -16.72 33.73
C SER A 292 -18.27 -16.23 35.18
N LEU A 293 -19.20 -15.33 35.52
CA LEU A 293 -19.59 -15.09 36.90
C LEU A 293 -20.72 -16.05 37.25
N SER A 294 -20.34 -17.07 37.99
CA SER A 294 -21.23 -18.02 38.66
C SER A 294 -22.00 -17.35 39.81
N SER A 295 -23.31 -17.51 39.81
CA SER A 295 -24.11 -17.78 41.01
C SER A 295 -25.26 -18.71 40.63
#